data_AF-A0AAN1PW44-F1
#
_entry.id   AF-A0AAN1PW44-F1
#
_cell.length_a   1.000
_cell.length_b   1.000
_cell.length_c   1.000
_cell.angle_alpha   90.00
_cell.angle_beta   90.00
_cell.angle_gamma   90.00
#
_symmetry.space_group_name_H-M   'P 1'
#
loop_
_entity.id
_entity.type
_entity.pdbx_description
1 polymer ?
#
loop_
_entity_poly.entity_id
_entity_poly.type
_entity_poly.pdbx_seq_one_letter_code
_entity_poly.pdbx_strand_id
1 'polypeptide(L)' 'MFTFDMSIDQNYASFKCDESDLEVFIDSFDNKNFSVRLGTIHSTQSIGDVEASSSEELNLKLSELVNSIL' A
#
# COMPACT_ATOMS: atom_id res chain seq x y z
N MET A 1 5.06 3.59 -12.41
CA MET A 1 5.60 3.69 -11.03
C MET A 1 4.43 3.96 -10.06
N PHE A 2 4.52 3.60 -8.77
CA PHE A 2 3.52 3.97 -7.76
C PHE A 2 3.97 5.21 -7.01
N THR A 3 3.04 6.12 -6.72
CA THR A 3 3.26 7.28 -5.84
C THR A 3 2.39 7.11 -4.59
N PHE A 4 3.01 6.81 -3.45
CA PHE A 4 2.30 6.66 -2.18
C PHE A 4 2.19 8.02 -1.48
N ASP A 5 0.97 8.40 -1.14
CA ASP A 5 0.65 9.60 -0.35
C ASP A 5 -0.55 9.30 0.55
N MET A 6 -0.31 8.48 1.56
CA MET A 6 -1.29 8.07 2.56
C MET A 6 -0.98 8.71 3.92
N SER A 7 -1.98 9.33 4.54
CA SER A 7 -1.91 9.77 5.92
C SER A 7 -2.03 8.58 6.88
N ILE A 8 -1.28 8.59 7.98
CA ILE A 8 -1.39 7.56 9.04
C ILE A 8 -2.81 7.45 9.62
N ASP A 9 -3.61 8.52 9.55
CA ASP A 9 -5.00 8.52 10.04
C ASP A 9 -5.99 7.88 9.06
N GLN A 10 -5.59 7.64 7.80
CA GLN A 10 -6.41 6.94 6.82
C GLN A 10 -6.31 5.44 7.05
N ASN A 11 -7.45 4.77 7.18
CA ASN A 11 -7.50 3.32 7.38
C ASN A 11 -7.67 2.54 6.06
N TYR A 12 -7.77 3.25 4.93
CA TYR A 12 -7.86 2.66 3.59
C TYR A 12 -7.31 3.62 2.54
N ALA A 13 -6.58 3.08 1.56
CA ALA A 13 -6.21 3.78 0.34
C ALA A 13 -5.99 2.79 -0.80
N SER A 14 -6.08 3.27 -2.04
CA SER A 14 -5.57 2.54 -3.19
C SER A 14 -4.76 3.45 -4.11
N PHE A 15 -3.73 2.87 -4.74
CA PHE A 15 -2.79 3.56 -5.61
C PHE A 15 -2.63 2.79 -6.91
N LYS A 16 -3.04 3.40 -8.02
CA LYS A 16 -2.88 2.82 -9.36
C LYS A 16 -1.44 3.03 -9.86
N CYS A 17 -0.90 2.04 -10.56
CA CYS A 17 0.37 2.19 -11.28
C CYS A 17 0.15 3.05 -12.53
N ASP A 18 1.03 4.03 -12.76
CA ASP A 18 0.91 4.91 -13.94
C ASP A 18 1.16 4.19 -15.28
N GLU A 19 1.84 3.04 -15.25
CA GLU A 19 2.35 2.34 -16.44
C GLU A 19 1.66 0.99 -16.71
N SER A 20 0.79 0.55 -15.80
CA SER A 20 0.10 -0.74 -15.92
C SER A 20 -1.28 -0.71 -15.27
N ASP A 21 -2.06 -1.77 -15.44
CA ASP A 21 -3.34 -1.95 -14.76
C ASP A 21 -3.20 -2.47 -13.32
N LEU A 22 -1.98 -2.46 -12.77
CA LEU A 22 -1.75 -2.82 -11.37
C LEU A 22 -2.21 -1.71 -10.43
N GLU A 23 -2.74 -2.11 -9.28
CA GLU A 23 -3.19 -1.26 -8.19
C GLU A 23 -2.76 -1.89 -6.86
N VAL A 24 -2.30 -1.05 -5.95
CA VAL A 24 -1.99 -1.41 -4.56
C VAL A 24 -3.18 -1.00 -3.71
N PHE A 25 -3.67 -1.92 -2.89
CA PHE A 25 -4.76 -1.71 -1.95
C PHE A 25 -4.22 -1.85 -0.53
N ILE A 26 -4.53 -0.89 0.31
CA ILE A 26 -4.06 -0.83 1.70
C ILE A 26 -5.27 -0.68 2.59
N ASP A 27 -5.36 -1.51 3.63
CA ASP A 27 -6.38 -1.40 4.67
C ASP A 27 -5.80 -1.64 6.06
N SER A 28 -6.37 -0.98 7.07
CA SER A 28 -6.00 -1.11 8.47
C SER A 28 -7.22 -1.01 9.38
N PHE A 29 -7.16 -1.69 10.52
CA PHE A 29 -8.18 -1.59 11.57
C PHE A 29 -7.74 -0.72 12.76
N ASP A 30 -6.45 -0.46 12.90
CA ASP A 30 -5.84 0.19 14.06
C ASP A 30 -4.95 1.40 13.71
N ASN A 31 -4.80 1.71 12.42
CA ASN A 31 -3.91 2.74 11.88
C ASN A 31 -2.44 2.57 12.32
N LYS A 32 -2.04 1.31 12.58
CA LYS A 32 -0.67 0.93 12.92
C LYS A 32 -0.18 -0.22 12.05
N ASN A 33 -1.02 -1.23 11.87
CA ASN A 33 -0.77 -2.38 11.02
C ASN A 33 -1.62 -2.27 9.75
N PHE A 34 -0.96 -2.17 8.61
CA PHE A 34 -1.58 -1.96 7.31
C PHE A 34 -1.37 -3.19 6.44
N SER A 35 -2.44 -3.89 6.09
CA SER A 35 -2.39 -5.01 5.16
C SER A 35 -2.33 -4.49 3.73
N VAL A 36 -1.39 -5.02 2.94
CA VAL A 36 -1.11 -4.55 1.59
C VAL A 36 -1.39 -5.67 0.58
N ARG A 37 -2.18 -5.33 -0.43
CA ARG A 37 -2.53 -6.22 -1.54
C ARG A 37 -2.13 -5.58 -2.87
N LEU A 38 -1.69 -6.39 -3.81
CA LEU A 38 -1.35 -5.97 -5.17
C LEU A 38 -2.16 -6.78 -6.19
N GLY A 39 -2.64 -6.12 -7.23
CA GLY A 39 -3.29 -6.80 -8.35
C GLY A 39 -4.09 -5.83 -9.21
N THR A 40 -5.25 -6.28 -9.70
CA THR A 40 -6.21 -5.45 -10.42
C THR A 40 -7.49 -5.33 -9.61
N ILE A 41 -8.42 -4.44 -10.01
CA ILE A 41 -9.75 -4.31 -9.39
C ILE A 41 -10.56 -5.62 -9.36
N HIS A 42 -10.21 -6.61 -10.18
CA HIS A 42 -10.91 -7.90 -10.26
C HIS A 42 -10.19 -9.03 -9.52
N SER A 43 -8.91 -8.89 -9.23
CA SER A 43 -8.10 -9.94 -8.60
C SER A 43 -6.88 -9.35 -7.91
N THR A 44 -6.77 -9.56 -6.61
CA THR A 44 -5.68 -9.07 -5.76
C THR A 44 -5.08 -10.20 -4.95
N GLN A 45 -3.79 -10.12 -4.66
CA GLN A 45 -3.10 -11.01 -3.72
C GLN A 45 -2.48 -10.21 -2.58
N SER A 46 -2.44 -10.78 -1.38
CA SER A 46 -1.68 -10.19 -0.27
C SER A 46 -0.19 -10.27 -0.58
N ILE A 47 0.52 -9.16 -0.37
CA ILE A 47 1.98 -9.06 -0.55
C ILE A 47 2.72 -8.82 0.77
N GLY A 48 2.00 -8.53 1.85
CA GLY A 48 2.58 -8.34 3.18
C GLY A 48 1.79 -7.34 4.01
N ASP A 49 2.30 -7.08 5.21
CA ASP A 49 1.80 -6.08 6.13
C ASP A 49 2.90 -5.03 6.41
N VAL A 50 2.50 -3.79 6.63
CA VAL A 50 3.36 -2.67 7.02
C VAL A 50 2.95 -2.18 8.40
N GLU A 51 3.89 -2.17 9.34
CA GLU A 51 3.73 -1.48 10.61
C GLU A 51 4.32 -0.06 10.49
N ALA A 52 3.59 0.98 10.88
CA ALA A 52 4.07 2.35 10.85
C ALA A 52 3.45 3.21 11.97
N SER A 53 4.18 4.24 12.39
CA SER A 53 3.71 5.22 13.39
C SER A 53 3.62 6.65 12.85
N SER A 54 3.96 6.88 11.58
CA SER A 54 3.83 8.17 10.89
C SER A 54 3.52 7.98 9.41
N SER A 55 2.94 9.01 8.77
CA SER A 55 2.67 8.99 7.33
C SER A 55 3.95 8.83 6.51
N GLU A 56 5.05 9.47 6.91
CA GLU A 56 6.34 9.35 6.22
C GLU A 56 6.87 7.91 6.26
N GLU A 57 6.84 7.27 7.44
CA GLU A 57 7.25 5.87 7.61
C GLU A 57 6.35 4.92 6.82
N LEU A 58 5.03 5.15 6.83
CA LEU A 58 4.07 4.36 6.09
C LEU A 58 4.37 4.39 4.58
N ASN A 59 4.48 5.57 3.98
CA ASN A 59 4.71 5.71 2.54
C ASN A 59 6.07 5.18 2.10
N LEU A 60 7.11 5.32 2.94
CA LEU A 60 8.43 4.72 2.70
C LEU A 60 8.34 3.19 2.67
N LYS A 61 7.75 2.58 3.70
CA LYS A 61 7.63 1.11 3.81
C LYS A 61 6.73 0.51 2.73
N LEU A 62 5.66 1.20 2.34
CA LEU A 62 4.83 0.82 1.20
C LEU A 62 5.65 0.77 -0.10
N SER A 63 6.49 1.79 -0.32
CA SER A 63 7.40 1.84 -1.47
C SER A 63 8.39 0.68 -1.46
N GLU A 64 9.04 0.43 -0.32
CA GLU A 64 9.99 -0.67 -0.15
C GLU A 64 9.35 -2.05 -0.38
N LEU A 65 8.18 -2.29 0.22
CA LEU A 65 7.45 -3.55 0.07
C LEU A 65 7.09 -3.81 -1.38
N VAL A 66 6.49 -2.83 -2.08
CA VAL A 66 6.06 -3.00 -3.47
C VAL A 66 7.24 -3.17 -4.42
N ASN A 67 8.33 -2.43 -4.21
CA ASN A 67 9.57 -2.57 -4.99
C ASN A 67 10.31 -3.90 -4.73
N SER A 68 10.01 -4.60 -3.65
CA SER A 68 10.59 -5.93 -3.39
C SER A 68 9.91 -7.05 -4.19
N ILE A 69 8.72 -6.78 -4.75
CA ILE A 69 7.90 -7.73 -5.50
C ILE A 69 8.05 -7.56 -7.02
N LEU A 70 8.24 -6.32 -7.48
CA LEU A 70 8.31 -5.91 -8.89
C LEU A 70 9.76 -5.73 -9.37
#